data_AF-A0A7X7ZQ50-F1
#
_entry.id   AF-A0A7X7ZQ50-F1
#
_cell.length_a   1.000
_cell.length_b   1.000
_cell.length_c   1.000
_cell.angle_alpha   90.00
_cell.angle_beta   90.00
_cell.angle_gamma   90.00
#
_symmetry.space_group_name_H-M   'P 1'
#
loop_
_entity.id
_entity.type
_entity.pdbx_description
1 polymer ?
#
loop_
_entity_poly.entity_id
_entity_poly.type
_entity_poly.pdbx_seq_one_letter_code
_entity_poly.pdbx_strand_id
1 'polypeptide(L)' 'MTRPTLVHLLSQGVGLFADPACLGGVHFAFTERTGGVSKSPYATLNLGDACGDD' A
#
# COMPACT_ATOMS: atom_id res chain seq x y z
N MET A 1 -15.78 0.05 -24.29
CA MET A 1 -15.12 0.25 -22.97
C MET A 1 -13.83 1.00 -23.21
N THR A 2 -13.57 2.05 -22.42
CA THR A 2 -12.31 2.80 -22.47
C THR A 2 -11.15 1.88 -22.07
N ARG A 3 -9.98 2.03 -22.70
CA ARG A 3 -8.79 1.23 -22.35
C ARG A 3 -8.40 1.53 -20.91
N PRO A 4 -8.26 0.52 -20.04
CA PRO A 4 -7.84 0.77 -18.67
C PRO A 4 -6.43 1.35 -18.66
N THR A 5 -6.22 2.34 -17.79
CA THR A 5 -4.93 3.03 -17.66
C THR A 5 -4.47 2.94 -16.21
N LEU A 6 -3.23 2.53 -16.00
CA LEU A 6 -2.64 2.54 -14.67
C LEU A 6 -1.86 3.85 -14.48
N VAL A 7 -2.28 4.67 -13.52
CA VAL A 7 -1.58 5.89 -13.14
C VAL A 7 -1.13 5.82 -11.69
N HIS A 8 -0.02 6.49 -11.38
CA HIS A 8 0.47 6.64 -10.01
C HIS A 8 -0.12 7.91 -9.38
N LEU A 9 -0.90 7.75 -8.32
CA LEU A 9 -1.49 8.82 -7.52
C LEU A 9 -0.75 8.90 -6.19
N LEU A 10 -0.31 10.09 -5.80
CA LEU A 10 0.36 10.32 -4.52
C LEU A 10 -0.59 11.11 -3.60
N SER A 11 -0.82 10.59 -2.39
CA SER A 11 -1.63 11.27 -1.37
C SER A 11 -1.01 11.05 0.00
N GLN A 12 -0.66 12.14 0.70
CA GLN A 12 -0.10 12.09 2.06
C GLN A 12 1.10 11.12 2.21
N GLY A 13 1.95 11.03 1.19
CA GLY A 13 3.10 10.12 1.16
C GLY A 13 2.77 8.66 0.79
N VAL A 14 1.50 8.34 0.54
CA VAL A 14 1.05 7.03 0.07
C VAL A 14 0.92 7.05 -1.46
N GLY A 15 1.59 6.10 -2.12
CA GLY A 15 1.45 5.84 -3.55
C GLY A 15 0.32 4.84 -3.81
N LEU A 16 -0.58 5.20 -4.73
CA LEU A 16 -1.66 4.36 -5.22
C LEU A 16 -1.52 4.23 -6.74
N PHE A 17 -1.40 3.00 -7.23
CA PHE A 17 -1.53 2.72 -8.66
C PHE A 17 -2.98 2.36 -8.96
N ALA A 18 -3.67 3.19 -9.74
CA ALA A 18 -5.09 3.02 -10.02
C ALA A 18 -5.48 3.47 -11.43
N ASP A 19 -6.66 3.04 -11.87
CA ASP A 19 -7.35 3.65 -13.00
C ASP A 19 -8.29 4.76 -12.48
N PRO A 20 -8.11 6.03 -12.90
CA PRO A 20 -8.97 7.13 -12.49
C PRO A 20 -10.46 6.90 -12.79
N ALA A 21 -10.78 6.14 -13.84
CA ALA A 21 -12.15 5.82 -14.21
C ALA A 21 -12.84 4.89 -13.20
N CYS A 22 -12.08 4.24 -12.32
CA CYS A 22 -12.56 3.30 -11.32
C CYS A 22 -12.49 3.85 -9.89
N LEU A 23 -12.15 5.13 -9.70
CA LEU A 23 -12.05 5.75 -8.37
C LEU A 23 -13.40 5.69 -7.63
N GLY A 24 -13.35 5.35 -6.34
CA GLY A 24 -14.54 5.16 -5.51
C GLY A 24 -15.15 3.76 -5.59
N GLY A 25 -14.55 2.86 -6.39
CA GLY A 25 -14.86 1.44 -6.40
C GLY A 25 -14.10 0.64 -5.33
N VAL A 26 -13.95 -0.67 -5.56
CA VAL A 26 -13.10 -1.54 -4.73
C VAL A 26 -11.64 -1.32 -5.06
N HIS A 27 -10.81 -1.07 -4.05
CA HIS A 27 -9.38 -0.88 -4.19
C HIS A 27 -8.63 -2.06 -3.57
N PHE A 28 -7.66 -2.60 -4.29
CA PHE A 28 -6.67 -3.53 -3.75
C PHE A 28 -5.40 -2.77 -3.43
N ALA A 29 -4.86 -2.98 -2.23
CA ALA A 29 -3.62 -2.36 -1.80
C ALA A 29 -2.70 -3.41 -1.19
N PHE A 30 -1.41 -3.26 -1.44
CA PHE A 30 -0.34 -4.05 -0.86
C PHE A 30 0.62 -3.09 -0.18
N THR A 31 1.04 -3.42 1.04
CA THR A 31 1.98 -2.58 1.78
C THR A 31 3.41 -2.93 1.40
N GLU A 32 4.27 -1.92 1.38
CA GLU A 32 5.72 -2.13 1.36
C GLU A 32 6.24 -2.46 2.78
N ARG A 33 7.52 -2.84 2.88
CA ARG A 33 8.19 -3.09 4.16
C ARG A 33 8.65 -1.80 4.88
N THR A 34 8.54 -0.66 4.21
CA THR A 34 8.99 0.67 4.64
C THR A 34 7.87 1.43 5.37
N GLY A 35 8.23 2.49 6.10
CA GLY A 35 7.26 3.43 6.67
C GLY A 35 6.57 3.00 7.97
N GLY A 36 7.05 1.95 8.63
CA GLY A 36 6.54 1.52 9.93
C GLY A 36 7.51 1.79 11.08
N VAL A 37 7.21 1.20 12.25
CA VAL A 37 7.94 1.41 13.51
C VAL A 37 8.63 0.16 14.07
N SER A 38 8.41 -1.00 13.44
CA SER A 38 9.03 -2.28 13.83
C SER A 38 10.55 -2.19 13.75
N LYS A 39 11.23 -2.93 14.61
CA LYS A 39 12.70 -3.01 14.66
C LYS A 39 13.20 -4.28 13.98
N SER A 40 14.50 -4.38 13.73
CA SER A 40 15.12 -5.61 13.19
C SER A 40 14.74 -6.83 14.06
N PRO A 41 14.36 -7.98 13.48
CA PRO A 41 14.32 -8.32 12.05
C PRO A 41 13.02 -7.92 11.32
N TYR A 42 12.07 -7.33 12.03
CA TYR A 42 10.75 -6.97 11.53
C TYR A 42 10.68 -5.59 10.84
N ALA A 43 11.79 -4.87 10.81
CA ALA A 43 11.83 -3.48 10.35
C ALA A 43 11.37 -3.31 8.90
N THR A 44 10.59 -2.28 8.56
CA THR A 44 10.00 -1.25 9.46
C THR A 44 8.48 -1.37 9.58
N LEU A 45 7.77 -1.79 8.54
CA LEU A 45 6.32 -1.98 8.55
C LEU A 45 5.97 -3.46 8.57
N ASN A 46 5.94 -4.04 9.76
CA ASN A 46 5.38 -5.37 9.97
C ASN A 46 3.95 -5.23 10.48
N LEU A 47 3.04 -5.97 9.85
CA LEU A 47 1.61 -5.97 10.20
C LEU A 47 1.15 -7.32 10.75
N GLY A 48 2.06 -8.29 10.86
CA GLY A 48 1.75 -9.62 11.37
C GLY A 48 1.83 -9.68 12.89
N ASP A 49 0.73 -10.06 13.54
CA ASP A 49 0.62 -10.10 15.00
C ASP A 49 1.16 -11.41 15.62
N ALA A 50 1.27 -12.48 14.83
CA ALA A 50 1.73 -13.80 15.28
C ALA A 50 3.17 -14.13 14.81
N CYS A 51 4.04 -13.13 14.74
CA CYS A 51 5.42 -13.30 14.27
C CYS A 51 6.50 -13.04 15.34
N GLY A 52 6.11 -12.61 16.55
CA GLY A 52 7.04 -12.30 17.64
C GLY A 52 7.67 -10.90 17.55
N ASP A 53 6.99 -9.96 16.90
CA ASP A 53 7.25 -8.52 16.96
C ASP A 53 6.52 -7.91 18.19
N ASP A 54 6.90 -6.69 18.57
CA ASP A 54 6.40 -5.97 19.77
C ASP A 54 4.89 -5.66 19.73
#